data_AF-A0A661HI20-F1
#
_entry.id   AF-A0A661HI20-F1
#
_cell.length_a   1.000
_cell.length_b   1.000
_cell.length_c   1.000
_cell.angle_alpha   90.00
_cell.angle_beta   90.00
_cell.angle_gamma   90.00
#
_symmetry.space_group_name_H-M   'P 1'
#
loop_
_entity.id
_entity.type
_entity.pdbx_description
1 polymer ?
#
loop_
_entity_poly.entity_id
_entity_poly.type
_entity_poly.pdbx_seq_one_letter_code
_entity_poly.pdbx_strand_id
1 'polypeptide(L)'
;MSLQNYERLYNYIHEYQRLVYEVYSKHAIAFLTTYYHVDVQETIWDNEKLMGGAYERVGELSGIMFHKILLLPVFFSEEITTAFDAQEIGYVKEGETSLVIPSTYNFTPLPGDKVKLEQAFLRQTNDTYPIYTVTGIEKSTNTDLVFYKLKAKVEQSITEEQLQNQVSTVYSFFEYSKKIHTLENVQRMAELLQRNTVLRNQIKQSFYDSNSGFYFL
;
A
#
# COMPACT_ATOMS: atom_id res chain seq x y z
N MET A 1 -10.70 26.22 47.04
CA MET A 1 -11.20 25.04 46.30
C MET A 1 -10.32 24.87 45.07
N SER A 2 -9.49 23.84 45.05
CA SER A 2 -8.55 23.54 43.96
C SER A 2 -9.30 23.03 42.75
N LEU A 3 -9.42 23.88 41.72
CA LEU A 3 -10.05 23.56 40.46
C LEU A 3 -8.98 23.04 39.49
N GLN A 4 -8.44 21.85 39.73
CA GLN A 4 -7.58 21.19 38.74
C GLN A 4 -7.32 19.75 39.11
N ASN A 5 -7.72 18.84 38.22
CA ASN A 5 -7.17 17.48 38.02
C ASN A 5 -7.87 16.76 36.84
N TYR A 6 -9.05 17.20 36.42
CA TYR A 6 -9.76 16.61 35.27
C TYR A 6 -9.12 16.95 33.92
N GLU A 7 -8.57 18.16 33.76
CA GLU A 7 -7.93 18.62 32.51
C GLU A 7 -6.71 17.78 32.12
N ARG A 8 -5.96 17.28 33.11
CA ARG A 8 -4.77 16.43 32.90
C ARG A 8 -5.12 15.01 32.44
N LEU A 9 -6.30 14.51 32.83
CA LEU A 9 -6.77 13.17 32.46
C LEU A 9 -7.32 13.15 31.01
N TYR A 10 -8.04 14.20 30.60
CA TYR A 10 -8.45 14.38 29.21
C TYR A 10 -7.25 14.65 28.29
N ASN A 11 -6.28 15.44 28.73
CA ASN A 11 -5.02 15.61 28.00
C ASN A 11 -4.26 14.29 27.85
N TYR A 12 -4.22 13.43 28.88
CA TYR A 12 -3.61 12.12 28.74
C TYR A 12 -4.31 11.25 27.70
N ILE A 13 -5.64 11.25 27.63
CA ILE A 13 -6.37 10.49 26.62
C ILE A 13 -6.07 11.03 25.21
N HIS A 14 -6.10 12.35 25.01
CA HIS A 14 -5.77 12.95 23.72
C HIS A 14 -4.31 12.77 23.33
N GLU A 15 -3.39 12.86 24.29
CA GLU A 15 -1.95 12.70 24.10
C GLU A 15 -1.61 11.24 23.84
N TYR A 16 -2.24 10.30 24.54
CA TYR A 16 -2.18 8.86 24.27
C TYR A 16 -2.76 8.53 22.90
N GLN A 17 -3.91 9.09 22.55
CA GLN A 17 -4.54 8.86 21.25
C GLN A 17 -3.67 9.44 20.12
N ARG A 18 -3.08 10.62 20.32
CA ARG A 18 -2.11 11.22 19.42
C ARG A 18 -0.83 10.39 19.31
N LEU A 19 -0.24 9.97 20.43
CA LEU A 19 0.96 9.12 20.42
C LEU A 19 0.69 7.75 19.80
N VAL A 20 -0.39 7.08 20.14
CA VAL A 20 -0.69 5.73 19.66
C VAL A 20 -1.23 5.74 18.24
N TYR A 21 -2.17 6.62 17.89
CA TYR A 21 -2.84 6.62 16.59
C TYR A 21 -2.29 7.64 15.59
N GLU A 22 -1.51 8.64 15.99
CA GLU A 22 -0.84 9.55 15.05
C GLU A 22 0.68 9.37 14.97
N VAL A 23 1.33 8.80 15.99
CA VAL A 23 2.79 8.60 16.01
C VAL A 23 3.16 7.12 15.88
N TYR A 24 2.70 6.25 16.79
CA TYR A 24 3.06 4.83 16.81
C TYR A 24 2.30 3.97 15.81
N SER A 25 1.05 4.32 15.46
CA SER A 25 0.33 3.67 14.36
C SER A 25 1.05 3.84 13.01
N LYS A 26 1.78 4.95 12.86
CA LYS A 26 2.67 5.20 11.72
C LYS A 26 4.00 4.45 11.82
N HIS A 27 4.31 3.87 12.99
CA HIS A 27 5.47 3.02 13.28
C HIS A 27 5.12 1.53 13.44
N ALA A 28 3.87 1.11 13.18
CA ALA A 28 3.64 -0.28 12.80
C ALA A 28 4.53 -0.57 11.58
N ILE A 29 5.15 -1.76 11.53
CA ILE A 29 6.13 -2.08 10.47
C ILE A 29 5.42 -1.98 9.13
N ALA A 30 5.61 -0.84 8.46
CA ALA A 30 5.03 -0.55 7.17
C ALA A 30 5.88 -1.22 6.11
N PHE A 31 5.27 -2.07 5.31
CA PHE A 31 5.91 -2.64 4.13
C PHE A 31 5.41 -1.90 2.90
N LEU A 32 6.33 -1.63 1.98
CA LEU A 32 5.95 -1.14 0.67
C LEU A 32 5.47 -2.32 -0.16
N THR A 33 4.39 -2.11 -0.88
CA THR A 33 3.75 -3.14 -1.70
C THR A 33 3.39 -2.57 -3.06
N THR A 34 3.37 -3.44 -4.05
CA THR A 34 2.66 -3.17 -5.29
C THR A 34 1.26 -3.74 -5.13
N TYR A 35 0.30 -2.85 -5.23
CA TYR A 35 -1.11 -3.15 -5.06
C TYR A 35 -1.79 -3.12 -6.43
N TYR A 36 -2.55 -4.15 -6.77
CA TYR A 36 -3.32 -4.27 -7.99
C TYR A 36 -4.80 -4.15 -7.61
N HIS A 37 -5.36 -2.99 -7.91
CA HIS A 37 -6.75 -2.68 -7.59
C HIS A 37 -7.63 -2.97 -8.80
N VAL A 38 -8.73 -3.69 -8.61
CA VAL A 38 -9.65 -4.05 -9.70
C VAL A 38 -10.20 -2.78 -10.37
N ASP A 39 -10.00 -2.69 -11.67
CA ASP A 39 -10.55 -1.64 -12.51
C ASP A 39 -11.98 -2.01 -12.93
N VAL A 40 -12.96 -1.60 -12.13
CA VAL A 40 -14.37 -1.94 -12.38
C VAL A 40 -14.88 -1.41 -13.73
N GLN A 41 -14.27 -0.35 -14.28
CA GLN A 41 -14.73 0.28 -15.52
C GLN A 41 -14.24 -0.48 -16.76
N GLU A 42 -12.97 -0.88 -16.76
CA GLU A 42 -12.36 -1.63 -17.87
C GLU A 42 -12.52 -3.15 -17.73
N THR A 43 -12.91 -3.63 -16.55
CA THR A 43 -13.16 -5.07 -16.32
C THR A 43 -14.42 -5.52 -17.05
N ILE A 44 -14.26 -6.52 -17.91
CA ILE A 44 -15.36 -7.22 -18.56
C ILE A 44 -15.72 -8.43 -17.69
N TRP A 45 -16.78 -8.29 -16.89
CA TRP A 45 -17.34 -9.38 -16.09
C TRP A 45 -18.11 -10.35 -16.99
N ASP A 46 -17.64 -11.60 -17.07
CA ASP A 46 -18.34 -12.64 -17.85
C ASP A 46 -19.58 -13.11 -17.09
N ASN A 47 -20.71 -12.43 -17.34
CA ASN A 47 -21.98 -12.72 -16.67
C ASN A 47 -22.81 -13.81 -17.35
N GLU A 48 -22.43 -14.27 -18.56
CA GLU A 48 -23.33 -15.06 -19.43
C GLU A 48 -22.84 -16.47 -19.79
N LYS A 49 -21.60 -16.87 -19.46
CA LYS A 49 -21.05 -18.19 -19.86
C LYS A 49 -20.40 -19.02 -18.74
N LEU A 50 -20.88 -18.87 -17.51
CA LEU A 50 -20.41 -19.62 -16.32
C LEU A 50 -20.70 -21.15 -16.30
N MET A 51 -21.00 -21.78 -17.43
CA MET A 51 -21.27 -23.23 -17.55
C MET A 51 -20.21 -23.99 -18.38
N GLY A 52 -19.03 -23.39 -18.60
CA GLY A 52 -18.06 -23.87 -19.60
C GLY A 52 -16.66 -24.25 -19.09
N GLY A 53 -16.50 -24.79 -17.88
CA GLY A 53 -15.24 -25.42 -17.46
C GLY A 53 -14.10 -24.48 -17.01
N ALA A 54 -13.12 -25.08 -16.31
CA ALA A 54 -12.17 -24.47 -15.36
C ALA A 54 -11.00 -23.66 -15.94
N TYR A 55 -11.21 -22.87 -16.99
CA TYR A 55 -10.16 -21.99 -17.52
C TYR A 55 -10.69 -20.56 -17.66
N GLU A 56 -10.37 -19.70 -16.69
CA GLU A 56 -10.39 -18.25 -16.93
C GLU A 56 -9.43 -17.97 -18.09
N ARG A 57 -9.98 -17.56 -19.24
CA ARG A 57 -9.17 -17.18 -20.40
C ARG A 57 -8.51 -15.84 -20.10
N VAL A 58 -7.23 -15.87 -19.74
CA VAL A 58 -6.38 -14.68 -19.73
C VAL A 58 -6.14 -14.28 -21.20
N GLY A 59 -6.85 -13.27 -21.69
CA GLY A 59 -6.71 -12.75 -23.06
C GLY A 59 -7.33 -11.36 -23.24
N GLU A 60 -7.03 -10.69 -24.36
CA GLU A 60 -7.39 -9.27 -24.63
C GLU A 60 -8.90 -8.96 -24.65
N LEU A 61 -9.78 -9.95 -24.64
CA LEU A 61 -11.24 -9.79 -24.82
C LEU A 61 -12.08 -10.28 -23.62
N SER A 62 -11.45 -10.82 -22.58
CA SER A 62 -12.14 -11.25 -21.36
C SER A 62 -11.14 -11.29 -20.21
N GLY A 63 -11.39 -10.54 -19.15
CA GLY A 63 -10.51 -10.56 -17.98
C GLY A 63 -10.77 -9.43 -17.01
N ILE A 64 -10.39 -9.68 -15.77
CA ILE A 64 -10.31 -8.65 -14.73
C ILE A 64 -9.11 -7.77 -15.05
N MET A 65 -9.36 -6.46 -15.16
CA MET A 65 -8.32 -5.45 -15.37
C MET A 65 -7.94 -4.81 -14.05
N PHE A 66 -6.70 -4.35 -13.92
CA PHE A 66 -6.18 -3.80 -12.67
C PHE A 66 -5.49 -2.45 -12.85
N HIS A 67 -5.71 -1.55 -11.90
CA HIS A 67 -4.86 -0.39 -11.65
C HIS A 67 -3.67 -0.83 -10.80
N LYS A 68 -2.45 -0.68 -11.32
CA LYS A 68 -1.21 -1.00 -10.60
C LYS A 68 -0.75 0.21 -9.78
N ILE A 69 -0.72 0.09 -8.46
CA ILE A 69 -0.28 1.12 -7.53
C ILE A 69 1.07 0.71 -6.93
N LEU A 70 2.12 1.46 -7.27
CA LEU A 70 3.47 1.22 -6.78
C LEU A 70 3.71 1.85 -5.40
N LEU A 71 4.56 1.21 -4.61
CA LEU A 71 5.09 1.71 -3.33
C LEU A 71 4.00 2.08 -2.32
N LEU A 72 2.88 1.36 -2.33
CA LEU A 72 1.80 1.59 -1.38
C LEU A 72 2.23 1.07 0.01
N PRO A 73 2.31 1.94 1.04
CA PRO A 73 2.60 1.51 2.39
C PRO A 73 1.39 0.77 2.96
N VAL A 74 1.61 -0.45 3.43
CA VAL A 74 0.61 -1.25 4.15
C VAL A 74 1.14 -1.65 5.51
N PHE A 75 0.24 -1.77 6.48
CA PHE A 75 0.59 -2.16 7.83
C PHE A 75 0.15 -3.60 8.07
N PHE A 76 1.02 -4.47 8.59
CA PHE A 76 0.58 -5.80 9.03
C PHE A 76 -0.17 -5.71 10.35
N SER A 77 -1.29 -6.41 10.46
CA SER A 77 -1.94 -6.61 11.77
C SER A 77 -1.53 -7.92 12.44
N GLU A 78 -0.95 -8.85 11.68
CA GLU A 78 -0.59 -10.21 12.11
C GLU A 78 0.77 -10.61 11.51
N GLU A 79 1.53 -11.46 12.20
CA GLU A 79 2.78 -12.01 11.67
C GLU A 79 2.50 -12.93 10.47
N ILE A 80 3.30 -12.80 9.41
CA ILE A 80 3.19 -13.66 8.23
C ILE A 80 3.89 -14.99 8.53
N THR A 81 3.12 -16.06 8.63
CA THR A 81 3.67 -17.43 8.64
C THR A 81 3.45 -18.04 7.26
N THR A 82 4.51 -18.18 6.47
CA THR A 82 4.47 -18.99 5.25
C THR A 82 4.70 -20.45 5.60
N ALA A 83 3.70 -21.29 5.38
CA ALA A 83 3.83 -22.74 5.47
C ALA A 83 4.15 -23.30 4.08
N PHE A 84 5.16 -24.15 4.00
CA PHE A 84 5.46 -24.93 2.80
C PHE A 84 4.96 -26.34 3.06
N ASP A 85 3.88 -26.73 2.39
CA ASP A 85 3.39 -28.09 2.45
C ASP A 85 3.71 -28.82 1.14
N ALA A 86 4.19 -30.04 1.26
CA ALA A 86 4.53 -30.89 0.13
C ALA A 86 3.36 -31.84 -0.11
N GLN A 87 2.54 -31.53 -1.12
CA GLN A 87 1.40 -32.35 -1.51
C GLN A 87 1.74 -33.18 -2.76
N GLU A 88 0.94 -34.21 -3.07
CA GLU A 88 1.14 -35.08 -4.26
C GLU A 88 1.16 -34.30 -5.59
N ILE A 89 0.54 -33.12 -5.62
CA ILE A 89 0.50 -32.19 -6.77
C ILE A 89 1.70 -31.24 -6.86
N GLY A 90 2.61 -31.26 -5.87
CA GLY A 90 3.81 -30.40 -5.82
C GLY A 90 3.89 -29.53 -4.55
N TYR A 91 4.80 -28.56 -4.56
CA TYR A 91 4.94 -27.59 -3.47
C TYR A 91 3.83 -26.54 -3.54
N VAL A 92 2.99 -26.51 -2.51
CA VAL A 92 1.92 -25.52 -2.38
C VAL A 92 2.36 -24.48 -1.35
N LYS A 93 2.38 -23.20 -1.75
CA LYS A 93 2.55 -22.09 -0.82
C LYS A 93 1.20 -21.77 -0.22
N GLU A 94 1.01 -22.11 1.04
CA GLU A 94 -0.17 -21.72 1.80
C GLU A 94 0.20 -20.63 2.81
N GLY A 95 -0.65 -19.61 2.89
CA GLY A 95 -0.43 -18.47 3.77
C GLY A 95 -1.63 -17.55 3.75
N GLU A 96 -2.09 -17.21 4.95
CA GLU A 96 -3.05 -16.14 5.16
C GLU A 96 -2.33 -15.00 5.86
N THR A 97 -2.66 -13.77 5.49
CA THR A 97 -2.11 -12.59 6.14
C THR A 97 -3.16 -11.50 6.23
N SER A 98 -3.03 -10.67 7.26
CA SER A 98 -3.90 -9.55 7.48
C SER A 98 -3.13 -8.24 7.30
N LEU A 99 -3.58 -7.44 6.33
CA LEU A 99 -3.03 -6.13 5.99
C LEU A 99 -3.99 -5.04 6.46
N VAL A 100 -3.49 -3.85 6.75
CA VAL A 100 -4.29 -2.69 7.14
C VAL A 100 -3.92 -1.51 6.25
N ILE A 101 -4.94 -0.88 5.68
CA ILE A 101 -4.81 0.31 4.84
C ILE A 101 -5.70 1.42 5.42
N PRO A 102 -5.15 2.62 5.71
CA PRO A 102 -5.93 3.76 6.16
C PRO A 102 -6.70 4.41 4.99
N SER A 103 -7.89 4.93 5.29
CA SER A 103 -8.71 5.68 4.33
C SER A 103 -8.11 7.01 3.91
N THR A 104 -7.08 7.50 4.62
CA THR A 104 -6.38 8.76 4.32
C THR A 104 -5.67 8.74 2.98
N TYR A 105 -5.42 7.57 2.41
CA TYR A 105 -4.84 7.42 1.07
C TYR A 105 -5.85 7.70 -0.06
N ASN A 106 -7.12 8.01 0.29
CA ASN A 106 -8.23 8.15 -0.64
C ASN A 106 -8.40 6.91 -1.54
N PHE A 107 -8.19 5.75 -0.93
CA PHE A 107 -8.20 4.45 -1.58
C PHE A 107 -9.15 3.53 -0.83
N THR A 108 -10.03 2.84 -1.55
CA THR A 108 -10.95 1.86 -0.98
C THR A 108 -10.64 0.49 -1.59
N PRO A 109 -10.10 -0.45 -0.82
CA PRO A 109 -9.78 -1.78 -1.31
C PRO A 109 -11.05 -2.55 -1.65
N LEU A 110 -10.94 -3.51 -2.57
CA LEU A 110 -12.02 -4.41 -3.01
C LEU A 110 -11.64 -5.89 -2.84
N PRO A 111 -12.60 -6.78 -2.59
CA PRO A 111 -12.36 -8.21 -2.69
C PRO A 111 -11.95 -8.57 -4.13
N GLY A 112 -10.94 -9.42 -4.28
CA GLY A 112 -10.34 -9.75 -5.58
C GLY A 112 -9.13 -8.89 -5.96
N ASP A 113 -8.87 -7.80 -5.23
CA ASP A 113 -7.63 -7.03 -5.35
C ASP A 113 -6.43 -7.93 -5.07
N LYS A 114 -5.28 -7.65 -5.70
CA LYS A 114 -4.05 -8.41 -5.50
C LYS A 114 -2.96 -7.55 -4.89
N VAL A 115 -2.11 -8.15 -4.07
CA VAL A 115 -1.02 -7.47 -3.35
C VAL A 115 0.25 -8.26 -3.48
N LYS A 116 1.34 -7.59 -3.86
CA LYS A 116 2.69 -8.15 -3.88
C LYS A 116 3.59 -7.34 -2.98
N LEU A 117 4.34 -8.01 -2.10
CA LEU A 117 5.29 -7.33 -1.22
C LEU A 117 6.52 -6.91 -2.02
N GLU A 118 6.87 -5.62 -1.98
CA GLU A 118 8.02 -5.10 -2.71
C GLU A 118 9.31 -5.43 -1.98
N GLN A 119 10.08 -6.38 -2.52
CA GLN A 119 11.39 -6.74 -1.99
C GLN A 119 12.55 -6.36 -2.89
N ALA A 120 12.34 -5.74 -4.04
CA ALA A 120 13.44 -5.25 -4.87
C ALA A 120 14.41 -4.34 -4.08
N PHE A 121 13.92 -3.63 -3.05
CA PHE A 121 14.75 -2.84 -2.15
C PHE A 121 15.52 -3.65 -1.08
N LEU A 122 15.04 -4.84 -0.74
CA LEU A 122 15.59 -5.70 0.32
C LEU A 122 16.45 -6.86 -0.24
N ARG A 123 16.05 -7.45 -1.37
CA ARG A 123 16.70 -8.57 -2.08
C ARG A 123 16.42 -8.50 -3.58
N GLN A 124 17.36 -7.93 -4.34
CA GLN A 124 17.21 -7.69 -5.80
C GLN A 124 17.23 -8.95 -6.67
N THR A 125 17.80 -10.06 -6.21
CA THR A 125 18.23 -11.14 -7.11
C THR A 125 17.28 -12.34 -7.20
N ASN A 126 16.24 -12.45 -6.39
CA ASN A 126 15.28 -13.56 -6.43
C ASN A 126 13.95 -13.18 -5.74
N ASP A 127 13.09 -12.42 -6.42
CA ASP A 127 11.76 -12.13 -5.90
C ASP A 127 10.85 -13.37 -6.05
N THR A 128 10.83 -14.17 -5.00
CA THR A 128 10.09 -15.45 -4.93
C THR A 128 8.88 -15.34 -4.01
N TYR A 129 8.52 -14.13 -3.58
CA TYR A 129 7.39 -13.93 -2.68
C TYR A 129 6.07 -14.13 -3.42
N PRO A 130 5.09 -14.72 -2.73
CA PRO A 130 3.78 -14.94 -3.33
C PRO A 130 3.06 -13.61 -3.58
N ILE A 131 2.23 -13.62 -4.62
CA ILE A 131 1.15 -12.64 -4.77
C ILE A 131 0.05 -13.07 -3.80
N TYR A 132 -0.59 -12.11 -3.15
CA TYR A 132 -1.73 -12.34 -2.28
C TYR A 132 -3.00 -11.79 -2.94
N THR A 133 -4.11 -12.51 -2.84
CA THR A 133 -5.44 -12.03 -3.24
C THR A 133 -6.25 -11.66 -2.00
N VAL A 134 -6.87 -10.49 -2.03
CA VAL A 134 -7.74 -9.97 -0.98
C VAL A 134 -9.06 -10.74 -1.01
N THR A 135 -9.33 -11.50 0.05
CA THR A 135 -10.52 -12.34 0.18
C THR A 135 -11.61 -11.70 1.03
N GLY A 136 -11.24 -10.81 1.94
CA GLY A 136 -12.18 -10.17 2.85
C GLY A 136 -11.71 -8.79 3.28
N ILE A 137 -12.67 -7.91 3.54
CA ILE A 137 -12.43 -6.53 3.96
C ILE A 137 -13.29 -6.24 5.17
N GLU A 138 -12.64 -5.90 6.26
CA GLU A 138 -13.27 -5.47 7.50
C GLU A 138 -12.99 -3.98 7.68
N LYS A 139 -14.06 -3.19 7.75
CA LYS A 139 -13.97 -1.77 8.05
C LYS A 139 -13.94 -1.60 9.57
N SER A 140 -12.91 -0.95 10.09
CA SER A 140 -12.85 -0.57 11.51
C SER A 140 -13.97 0.41 11.89
N THR A 141 -14.24 0.52 13.19
CA THR A 141 -15.34 1.33 13.76
C THR A 141 -15.33 2.79 13.29
N ASN A 142 -16.52 3.41 13.28
CA ASN A 142 -16.76 4.78 12.79
C ASN A 142 -16.07 5.85 13.67
N THR A 143 -14.77 6.02 13.48
CA THR A 143 -14.02 7.20 13.93
C THR A 143 -13.64 8.06 12.72
N ASP A 144 -13.12 9.28 12.96
CA ASP A 144 -12.71 10.20 11.89
C ASP A 144 -11.66 9.59 10.93
N LEU A 145 -10.89 8.61 11.41
CA LEU A 145 -9.95 7.83 10.62
C LEU A 145 -10.46 6.39 10.48
N VAL A 146 -10.76 6.01 9.24
CA VAL A 146 -11.19 4.65 8.93
C VAL A 146 -9.98 3.85 8.51
N PHE A 147 -9.84 2.66 9.06
CA PHE A 147 -8.88 1.65 8.61
C PHE A 147 -9.63 0.47 7.99
N TYR A 148 -9.15 0.00 6.84
CA TYR A 148 -9.58 -1.22 6.19
C TYR A 148 -8.62 -2.34 6.56
N LYS A 149 -9.09 -3.34 7.31
CA LYS A 149 -8.37 -4.59 7.55
C LYS A 149 -8.69 -5.56 6.41
N LEU A 150 -7.69 -5.95 5.66
CA LEU A 150 -7.76 -6.88 4.53
C LEU A 150 -7.29 -8.24 4.97
N LYS A 151 -8.08 -9.27 4.70
CA LYS A 151 -7.66 -10.66 4.78
C LYS A 151 -7.19 -11.09 3.41
N ALA A 152 -5.91 -11.43 3.29
CA ALA A 152 -5.30 -11.82 2.03
C ALA A 152 -4.79 -13.27 2.10
N LYS A 153 -4.94 -14.01 1.01
CA LYS A 153 -4.46 -15.39 0.87
C LYS A 153 -3.49 -15.48 -0.30
N VAL A 154 -2.53 -16.38 -0.23
CA VAL A 154 -1.60 -16.63 -1.35
C VAL A 154 -2.38 -17.00 -2.62
N GLU A 155 -2.11 -16.26 -3.70
CA GLU A 155 -2.58 -16.52 -5.04
C GLU A 155 -1.72 -17.60 -5.70
N GLN A 156 -2.36 -18.63 -6.25
CA GLN A 156 -1.69 -19.77 -6.87
C GLN A 156 -1.97 -19.88 -8.37
N SER A 157 -3.01 -19.20 -8.86
CA SER A 157 -3.51 -19.37 -10.24
C SER A 157 -2.85 -18.44 -11.26
N ILE A 158 -2.37 -17.27 -10.82
CA ILE A 158 -1.88 -16.20 -11.71
C ILE A 158 -0.42 -15.89 -11.40
N THR A 159 0.41 -15.85 -12.44
CA THR A 159 1.80 -15.40 -12.34
C THR A 159 1.89 -13.87 -12.41
N GLU A 160 2.99 -13.30 -11.93
CA GLU A 160 3.21 -11.86 -12.03
C GLU A 160 3.20 -11.34 -13.47
N GLU A 161 3.79 -12.10 -14.42
CA GLU A 161 3.80 -11.73 -15.83
C GLU A 161 2.37 -11.63 -16.40
N GLN A 162 1.51 -12.59 -16.06
CA GLN A 162 0.10 -12.56 -16.45
C GLN A 162 -0.62 -11.36 -15.84
N LEU A 163 -0.31 -11.03 -14.58
CA LEU A 163 -0.89 -9.87 -13.91
C LEU A 163 -0.45 -8.55 -14.56
N GLN A 164 0.80 -8.43 -15.02
CA GLN A 164 1.27 -7.24 -15.75
C GLN A 164 0.50 -7.03 -17.06
N ASN A 165 0.12 -8.11 -17.75
CA ASN A 165 -0.66 -8.01 -18.99
C ASN A 165 -2.10 -7.53 -18.76
N GLN A 166 -2.59 -7.58 -17.52
CA GLN A 166 -3.93 -7.14 -17.12
C GLN A 166 -3.94 -5.74 -16.48
N VAL A 167 -2.83 -5.00 -16.56
CA VAL A 167 -2.73 -3.65 -15.99
C VAL A 167 -3.29 -2.63 -16.98
N SER A 168 -4.31 -1.86 -16.57
CA SER A 168 -4.85 -0.75 -17.36
C SER A 168 -4.01 0.51 -17.19
N THR A 169 -3.78 0.92 -15.93
CA THR A 169 -3.07 2.16 -15.60
C THR A 169 -2.10 1.97 -14.43
N VAL A 170 -0.96 2.68 -14.48
CA VAL A 170 0.06 2.67 -13.44
C VAL A 170 0.03 3.95 -12.61
N TYR A 171 -0.15 3.77 -11.31
CA TYR A 171 -0.10 4.78 -10.27
C TYR A 171 1.07 4.53 -9.33
N SER A 172 1.41 5.55 -8.54
CA SER A 172 2.40 5.44 -7.49
C SER A 172 1.95 6.24 -6.28
N PHE A 173 2.18 5.69 -5.09
CA PHE A 173 1.93 6.39 -3.85
C PHE A 173 3.03 7.44 -3.61
N PHE A 174 2.62 8.70 -3.45
CA PHE A 174 3.55 9.79 -3.21
C PHE A 174 3.54 10.21 -1.74
N GLU A 175 4.56 9.75 -1.02
CA GLU A 175 4.73 9.90 0.43
C GLU A 175 4.53 11.32 0.95
N TYR A 176 5.06 12.33 0.23
CA TYR A 176 4.96 13.74 0.66
C TYR A 176 3.51 14.25 0.68
N SER A 177 2.68 13.77 -0.25
CA SER A 177 1.26 14.14 -0.34
C SER A 177 0.32 13.15 0.34
N LYS A 178 0.83 11.98 0.75
CA LYS A 178 0.08 10.84 1.29
C LYS A 178 -1.08 10.37 0.38
N LYS A 179 -0.92 10.52 -0.93
CA LYS A 179 -1.93 10.22 -1.94
C LYS A 179 -1.35 9.43 -3.11
N ILE A 180 -2.24 8.72 -3.80
CA ILE A 180 -1.95 7.99 -5.02
C ILE A 180 -2.09 8.94 -6.21
N HIS A 181 -1.07 8.97 -7.08
CA HIS A 181 -1.07 9.77 -8.31
C HIS A 181 -0.62 8.93 -9.49
N THR A 182 -0.87 9.40 -10.71
CA THR A 182 -0.32 8.77 -11.91
C THR A 182 1.20 8.79 -11.87
N LEU A 183 1.84 7.78 -12.48
CA LEU A 183 3.29 7.65 -12.45
C LEU A 183 4.01 8.91 -12.98
N GLU A 184 3.51 9.50 -14.07
CA GLU A 184 4.06 10.72 -14.65
C GLU A 184 4.04 11.90 -13.67
N ASN A 185 2.93 12.09 -12.94
CA ASN A 185 2.82 13.16 -11.96
C ASN A 185 3.79 12.94 -10.80
N VAL A 186 3.95 11.70 -10.34
CA VAL A 186 4.92 11.36 -9.28
C VAL A 186 6.35 11.65 -9.72
N GLN A 187 6.72 11.30 -10.96
CA GLN A 187 8.05 11.61 -11.51
C GLN A 187 8.31 13.12 -11.53
N ARG A 188 7.38 13.91 -12.06
CA ARG A 188 7.49 15.39 -12.07
C ARG A 188 7.60 15.98 -10.67
N MET A 189 6.78 15.49 -9.72
CA MET A 189 6.86 15.95 -8.33
C MET A 189 8.20 15.59 -7.68
N ALA A 190 8.73 14.40 -7.95
CA ALA A 190 10.04 13.98 -7.46
C ALA A 190 11.17 14.84 -8.02
N GLU A 191 11.14 15.17 -9.31
CA GLU A 191 12.11 16.08 -9.95
C GLU A 191 12.06 17.48 -9.32
N LEU A 192 10.87 18.01 -9.05
CA LEU A 192 10.70 19.30 -8.38
C LEU A 192 11.27 19.29 -6.96
N LEU A 193 11.07 18.21 -6.20
CA LEU A 193 11.67 18.04 -4.88
C LEU A 193 13.20 17.99 -4.94
N GLN A 194 13.75 17.24 -5.89
CA GLN A 194 15.19 17.15 -6.09
C GLN A 194 15.77 18.52 -6.47
N ARG A 195 15.13 19.23 -7.40
CA ARG A 195 15.53 20.59 -7.79
C ARG A 195 15.50 21.56 -6.60
N ASN A 196 14.46 21.52 -5.78
CA ASN A 196 14.36 22.36 -4.58
C ASN A 196 15.50 22.03 -3.59
N THR A 197 15.82 20.75 -3.42
CA THR A 197 16.92 20.30 -2.55
C THR A 197 18.28 20.82 -3.05
N VAL A 198 18.53 20.73 -4.36
CA VAL A 198 19.76 21.25 -4.99
C VAL A 198 19.85 22.77 -4.81
N LEU A 199 18.77 23.51 -5.10
CA LEU A 199 18.74 24.97 -4.95
C LEU A 199 18.96 25.39 -3.49
N ARG A 200 18.33 24.72 -2.53
CA ARG A 200 18.55 24.97 -1.09
C ARG A 200 20.01 24.76 -0.71
N ASN A 201 20.63 23.70 -1.20
CA ASN A 201 22.05 23.41 -0.90
C ASN A 201 22.98 24.43 -1.56
N GLN A 202 22.71 24.82 -2.81
CA GLN A 202 23.48 25.87 -3.50
C GLN A 202 23.35 27.22 -2.80
N ILE A 203 22.15 27.61 -2.36
CA ILE A 203 21.95 28.84 -1.59
C ILE A 203 22.74 28.78 -0.28
N LYS A 204 22.67 27.67 0.46
CA LYS A 204 23.45 27.47 1.70
C LYS A 204 24.96 27.51 1.47
N GLN A 205 25.47 27.03 0.34
CA GLN A 205 26.91 26.95 0.07
C GLN A 205 27.48 28.20 -0.59
N SER A 206 26.71 28.86 -1.47
CA SER A 206 27.17 29.95 -2.32
C SER A 206 26.76 31.34 -1.83
N PHE A 207 25.70 31.44 -1.01
CA PHE A 207 25.15 32.74 -0.58
C PHE A 207 25.20 32.97 0.93
N TYR A 208 25.24 31.93 1.76
CA TYR A 208 25.24 32.08 3.22
C TYR A 208 26.50 31.48 3.83
N ASP A 209 27.38 32.35 4.35
CA ASP A 209 28.50 31.92 5.19
C ASP A 209 27.94 31.41 6.53
N SER A 210 28.54 30.36 7.12
CA SER A 210 28.12 29.82 8.43
C SER A 210 28.25 30.85 9.56
N ASN A 211 28.97 31.96 9.33
CA ASN A 211 29.07 33.13 10.20
C ASN A 211 27.96 34.19 10.00
N SER A 212 27.09 34.04 9.00
CA SER A 212 26.11 35.08 8.63
C SER A 212 24.82 35.06 9.46
N GLY A 213 24.65 34.10 10.39
CA GLY A 213 23.53 34.08 11.35
C GLY A 213 22.13 33.87 10.78
N PHE A 214 21.98 33.77 9.46
CA PHE A 214 20.70 33.54 8.80
C PHE A 214 20.40 32.04 8.71
N TYR A 215 19.70 31.51 9.71
CA TYR A 215 19.07 30.20 9.64
C TYR A 215 17.62 30.39 9.13
N PHE A 216 17.32 29.87 7.94
CA PHE A 216 15.94 29.65 7.54
C PHE A 216 15.42 28.36 8.20
N LEU A 217 14.41 28.50 9.05
CA LEU A 217 13.54 27.41 9.54
C LEU A 217 12.70 26.86 8.37
#